data_AF-A0A969S595-F1
#
_entry.id   AF-A0A969S595-F1
#
_cell.length_a   1.000
_cell.length_b   1.000
_cell.length_c   1.000
_cell.angle_alpha   90.00
_cell.angle_beta   90.00
_cell.angle_gamma   90.00
#
_symmetry.space_group_name_H-M   'P 1'
#
loop_
_entity.id
_entity.type
_entity.pdbx_description
1 polymer ?
#
loop_
_entity_poly.entity_id
_entity_poly.type
_entity_poly.pdbx_seq_one_letter_code
_entity_poly.pdbx_strand_id
1 'polypeptide(L)'
;MLEEHKFYIKLAVDIEYRILAGGGEMHFDCEQVLLSDGSRQVNIWGANFMRVNQKITYDSLINIRPRQNRSMEILDATIREQVSQIIIELLGNI
;
A
#
# COMPACT_ATOMS: atom_id res chain seq x y z
N MET A 1 26.63 -5.13 5.51
CA MET A 1 26.17 -5.97 4.39
C MET A 1 24.71 -5.66 4.16
N LEU A 2 24.37 -5.06 3.02
CA LEU A 2 22.98 -4.84 2.59
C LEU A 2 22.48 -6.13 1.93
N GLU A 3 22.29 -7.17 2.73
CA GLU A 3 21.67 -8.41 2.29
C GLU A 3 20.18 -8.34 2.63
N GLU A 4 19.33 -8.44 1.60
CA GLU A 4 17.84 -8.36 1.58
C GLU A 4 17.16 -7.06 1.12
N HIS A 5 17.71 -6.29 0.18
CA HIS A 5 16.86 -5.48 -0.71
C HIS A 5 16.32 -6.31 -1.88
N LYS A 6 15.59 -7.39 -1.59
CA LYS A 6 14.87 -8.16 -2.61
C LYS A 6 13.55 -7.44 -2.92
N PHE A 7 13.61 -6.51 -3.87
CA PHE A 7 12.50 -5.88 -4.62
C PHE A 7 11.14 -5.85 -3.92
N TYR A 8 10.94 -4.83 -3.08
CA TYR A 8 9.60 -4.45 -2.67
C TYR A 8 8.94 -3.64 -3.77
N ILE A 9 7.76 -4.06 -4.21
CA ILE A 9 6.88 -3.24 -5.04
C ILE A 9 6.17 -2.29 -4.10
N LYS A 10 6.38 -0.98 -4.30
CA LYS A 10 5.63 0.05 -3.58
C LYS A 10 4.22 0.12 -4.15
N LEU A 11 3.23 0.13 -3.27
CA LEU A 11 1.81 0.11 -3.60
C LEU A 11 1.07 1.27 -2.92
N ALA A 12 0.07 1.79 -3.61
CA ALA A 12 -1.06 2.49 -3.01
C ALA A 12 -2.32 1.64 -3.25
N VAL A 13 -3.13 1.46 -2.22
CA VAL A 13 -4.32 0.60 -2.24
C VAL A 13 -5.54 1.40 -1.86
N ASP A 14 -6.57 1.42 -2.70
CA ASP A 14 -7.88 1.96 -2.36
C ASP A 14 -8.75 0.86 -1.77
N ILE A 15 -9.11 1.01 -0.49
CA ILE A 15 -9.94 0.02 0.23
C ILE A 15 -11.44 0.12 -0.09
N GLU A 16 -11.93 1.25 -0.61
CA GLU A 16 -13.32 1.42 -1.02
C GLU A 16 -13.56 0.79 -2.39
N TYR A 17 -12.70 1.12 -3.38
CA TYR A 17 -12.81 0.57 -4.73
C TYR A 17 -12.12 -0.78 -4.93
N ARG A 18 -11.34 -1.23 -3.94
CA ARG A 18 -10.58 -2.50 -3.99
C ARG A 18 -9.63 -2.60 -5.18
N ILE A 19 -9.00 -1.49 -5.53
CA ILE A 19 -7.98 -1.39 -6.58
C ILE A 19 -6.64 -1.00 -5.97
N LEU A 20 -5.55 -1.22 -6.71
CA LEU A 20 -4.22 -0.77 -6.31
C LEU A 20 -3.44 -0.24 -7.51
N ALA A 21 -2.54 0.68 -7.23
CA ALA A 21 -1.48 1.11 -8.13
C ALA A 21 -0.13 0.67 -7.55
N GLY A 22 0.78 0.21 -8.40
CA GLY A 22 2.07 -0.32 -7.97
C GLY A 22 3.17 -0.13 -9.00
N GLY A 23 4.42 -0.19 -8.55
CA GLY A 23 5.60 -0.09 -9.42
C GLY A 23 6.15 1.32 -9.62
N GLY A 24 5.60 2.32 -8.92
CA GLY A 24 6.20 3.65 -8.81
C GLY A 24 7.50 3.66 -8.02
N GLU A 25 8.30 4.72 -8.18
CA GLU A 25 9.52 4.93 -7.40
C GLU A 25 9.20 5.15 -5.92
N MET A 26 8.06 5.80 -5.66
CA MET A 26 7.53 6.10 -4.34
C MET A 26 6.06 5.67 -4.22
N HIS A 27 5.59 5.42 -2.99
CA HIS A 27 4.17 5.20 -2.72
C HIS A 27 3.30 6.40 -3.14
N PHE A 28 3.88 7.62 -3.10
CA PHE A 28 3.24 8.84 -3.55
C PHE A 28 2.87 8.77 -5.04
N ASP A 29 3.73 8.22 -5.90
CA ASP A 29 3.44 8.12 -7.34
C ASP A 29 2.22 7.22 -7.57
N CYS A 30 2.15 6.11 -6.83
CA CYS A 30 1.02 5.19 -6.87
C CYS A 30 -0.28 5.85 -6.34
N GLU A 31 -0.17 6.64 -5.27
CA GLU A 31 -1.29 7.41 -4.72
C GLU A 31 -1.83 8.43 -5.75
N GLN A 32 -0.94 9.14 -6.46
CA GLN A 32 -1.35 10.12 -7.47
C GLN A 32 -2.12 9.46 -8.63
N VAL A 33 -1.74 8.23 -9.02
CA VAL A 33 -2.48 7.46 -10.04
C VAL A 33 -3.91 7.19 -9.56
N LEU A 34 -4.08 6.69 -8.33
CA LEU A 34 -5.41 6.41 -7.77
C LEU A 34 -6.25 7.68 -7.63
N LEU A 35 -5.68 8.77 -7.12
CA LEU A 35 -6.36 10.06 -7.02
C LEU A 35 -6.82 10.59 -8.38
N SER A 36 -5.99 10.43 -9.41
CA SER A 36 -6.33 10.82 -10.78
C SER A 36 -7.44 9.96 -11.39
N ASP A 37 -7.57 8.71 -10.93
CA ASP A 37 -8.64 7.78 -11.32
C ASP A 37 -9.92 7.95 -10.48
N GLY A 38 -9.95 8.91 -9.54
CA GLY A 38 -11.14 9.27 -8.77
C GLY A 38 -11.21 8.68 -7.36
N SER A 39 -10.19 7.94 -6.91
CA SER A 39 -10.08 7.50 -5.52
C SER A 39 -10.06 8.67 -4.54
N ARG A 40 -10.59 8.44 -3.34
CA ARG A 40 -10.55 9.44 -2.27
C ARG A 40 -9.36 9.18 -1.35
N GLN A 41 -8.59 10.23 -1.03
CA GLN A 41 -7.41 10.15 -0.13
C GLN A 41 -7.67 9.35 1.16
N VAL A 42 -8.86 9.49 1.75
CA VAL A 42 -9.23 8.81 3.02
C VAL A 42 -9.23 7.28 2.92
N ASN A 43 -9.36 6.74 1.71
CA ASN A 43 -9.39 5.30 1.43
C ASN A 43 -8.07 4.77 0.87
N ILE A 44 -7.09 5.64 0.57
CA ILE A 44 -5.82 5.23 -0.04
C ILE A 44 -4.79 4.93 1.05
N TRP A 45 -4.20 3.75 1.01
CA TRP A 45 -3.19 3.31 1.97
C TRP A 45 -1.94 2.78 1.29
N GLY A 46 -0.78 3.20 1.79
CA GLY A 46 0.52 2.76 1.30
C GLY A 46 0.95 1.44 1.92
N ALA A 47 1.50 0.56 1.09
CA ALA A 47 2.07 -0.71 1.50
C ALA A 47 3.20 -1.12 0.56
N ASN A 48 4.09 -1.99 1.03
CA ASN A 48 5.08 -2.66 0.21
C ASN A 48 4.69 -4.13 0.04
N PHE A 49 4.92 -4.69 -1.15
CA PHE A 49 4.73 -6.11 -1.42
C PHE A 49 6.00 -6.75 -1.96
N MET A 50 6.48 -7.79 -1.28
CA MET A 50 7.57 -8.63 -1.76
C MET A 50 6.98 -9.88 -2.40
N ARG A 51 7.16 -10.01 -3.71
CA ARG A 51 6.57 -11.10 -4.49
C ARG A 51 7.06 -12.49 -4.05
N VAL A 52 8.35 -12.61 -3.76
CA VAL A 52 9.05 -13.90 -3.52
C VAL A 52 8.47 -14.68 -2.34
N ASN A 53 8.10 -13.99 -1.26
CA ASN A 53 7.55 -14.60 -0.04
C ASN A 53 6.16 -14.08 0.30
N GLN A 54 5.53 -13.33 -0.61
CA GLN A 54 4.25 -12.65 -0.43
C GLN A 54 4.18 -11.78 0.83
N LYS A 55 5.33 -11.25 1.29
CA LYS A 55 5.38 -10.41 2.48
C LYS A 55 4.81 -9.03 2.16
N ILE A 56 3.92 -8.57 3.05
CA ILE A 56 3.37 -7.22 3.01
C ILE A 56 3.93 -6.44 4.21
N THR A 57 4.43 -5.24 3.96
CA THR A 57 4.73 -4.26 5.02
C THR A 57 3.88 -3.01 4.82
N TYR A 58 3.58 -2.31 5.90
CA TYR A 58 2.58 -1.24 5.89
C TYR A 58 3.20 0.13 6.18
N ASP A 59 4.53 0.24 6.12
CA ASP A 59 5.28 1.47 6.31
C ASP A 59 5.27 2.32 5.03
N SER A 60 4.64 3.49 5.11
CA SER A 60 4.67 4.48 4.04
C SER A 60 4.45 5.90 4.55
N LEU A 61 5.10 6.89 3.94
CA LEU A 61 4.89 8.29 4.26
C LEU A 61 3.45 8.76 4.00
N ILE A 62 2.77 8.20 2.99
CA ILE A 62 1.38 8.59 2.66
C ILE A 62 0.38 8.17 3.74
N ASN A 63 0.77 7.27 4.64
CA ASN A 63 -0.06 6.82 5.76
C ASN A 63 -0.08 7.83 6.91
N ILE A 64 0.82 8.81 6.96
CA ILE A 64 0.85 9.82 8.02
C ILE A 64 -0.25 10.86 7.76
N ARG A 65 -1.36 10.71 8.48
CA ARG A 65 -2.56 11.56 8.42
C ARG A 65 -3.02 11.89 9.84
N PRO A 66 -2.67 13.04 10.44
CA PRO A 66 -2.88 13.30 11.87
C PRO A 66 -4.29 13.04 12.43
N ARG A 67 -5.33 13.20 11.61
CA ARG A 67 -6.74 12.95 11.98
C ARG A 67 -7.19 11.49 11.85
N GLN A 68 -6.44 10.65 11.15
CA GLN A 68 -6.81 9.28 10.81
C GLN A 68 -5.75 8.24 11.22
N ASN A 69 -4.47 8.53 10.99
CA ASN A 69 -3.35 7.64 11.28
C ASN A 69 -2.06 8.44 11.54
N ARG A 70 -1.48 8.32 12.74
CA ARG A 70 -0.34 9.17 13.17
C ARG A 70 1.04 8.52 12.97
N SER A 71 1.12 7.48 12.15
CA SER A 71 2.32 6.68 11.92
C SER A 71 2.54 6.45 10.42
N MET A 72 3.74 6.02 10.03
CA MET A 72 3.96 5.44 8.70
C MET A 72 3.28 4.07 8.57
N GLU A 73 3.15 3.35 9.67
CA GLU A 73 2.39 2.10 9.74
C GLU A 73 0.89 2.37 9.69
N ILE A 74 0.13 1.45 9.10
CA ILE A 74 -1.33 1.43 9.22
C ILE A 74 -1.68 0.92 10.63
N LEU A 75 -2.12 1.81 11.53
CA LEU A 75 -2.39 1.46 12.93
C LEU A 75 -3.68 0.69 13.12
N ASP A 76 -4.70 0.97 12.31
CA ASP A 76 -5.99 0.29 12.38
C ASP A 76 -5.88 -1.13 11.78
N ALA A 77 -6.21 -2.14 12.59
CA ALA A 77 -6.11 -3.54 12.20
C ALA A 77 -7.11 -3.92 11.09
N THR A 78 -8.30 -3.33 11.08
CA THR A 78 -9.34 -3.58 10.07
C THR A 78 -8.87 -3.08 8.71
N ILE A 79 -8.30 -1.87 8.67
CA ILE A 79 -7.73 -1.30 7.45
C ILE A 79 -6.54 -2.15 6.96
N ARG A 80 -5.68 -2.58 7.87
CA ARG A 80 -4.54 -3.44 7.54
C ARG A 80 -4.98 -4.76 6.92
N GLU A 81 -6.05 -5.36 7.43
CA GLU A 81 -6.65 -6.57 6.88
C GLU A 81 -7.26 -6.32 5.50
N GLN A 82 -7.99 -5.22 5.29
CA GLN A 82 -8.53 -4.87 3.97
C GLN A 82 -7.41 -4.70 2.93
N VAL A 83 -6.34 -3.97 3.29
CA VAL A 83 -5.18 -3.76 2.43
C VAL A 83 -4.52 -5.09 2.07
N SER A 84 -4.29 -5.97 3.05
CA SER A 84 -3.64 -7.26 2.80
C SER A 84 -4.48 -8.17 1.92
N GLN A 85 -5.79 -8.23 2.15
CA GLN A 85 -6.73 -9.00 1.33
C GLN A 85 -6.69 -8.54 -0.13
N ILE A 86 -6.76 -7.23 -0.39
CA ILE A 86 -6.74 -6.67 -1.75
C ILE A 86 -5.41 -6.97 -2.46
N ILE A 87 -4.28 -6.80 -1.75
CA ILE A 87 -2.96 -7.10 -2.32
C ILE A 87 -2.84 -8.58 -2.71
N ILE A 88 -3.25 -9.49 -1.83
CA ILE A 88 -3.17 -10.93 -2.09
C ILE A 88 -4.14 -11.35 -3.21
N GLU A 89 -5.34 -10.78 -3.25
CA GLU A 89 -6.31 -11.07 -4.31
C GLU A 89 -5.78 -10.67 -5.69
N LEU A 90 -5.18 -9.49 -5.81
CA LEU A 90 -4.75 -8.93 -7.10
C LEU A 90 -3.34 -9.38 -7.52
N LEU A 91 -2.42 -9.57 -6.58
CA LEU A 91 -1.01 -9.84 -6.86
C LEU A 91 -0.53 -11.19 -6.32
N GLY A 92 -1.32 -11.93 -5.54
CA GLY A 92 -0.92 -13.19 -4.90
C GLY A 92 -0.63 -14.31 -5.90
N ASN A 93 -1.23 -14.27 -7.09
CA ASN A 93 -1.09 -15.32 -8.11
C ASN A 93 -0.18 -14.97 -9.30
N ILE A 94 0.46 -13.78 -9.32
CA ILE A 94 1.28 -13.28 -10.45
C ILE A 94 2.78 -13.50 -10.26
#